data_AF-A0A2P5KAR0-F1
#
_entry.id   AF-A0A2P5KAR0-F1
#
_cell.length_a   1.000
_cell.length_b   1.000
_cell.length_c   1.000
_cell.angle_alpha   90.00
_cell.angle_beta   90.00
_cell.angle_gamma   90.00
#
_symmetry.space_group_name_H-M   'P 1'
#
loop_
_entity.id
_entity.type
_entity.pdbx_description
1 polymer ?
#
loop_
_entity_poly.entity_id
_entity_poly.type
_entity_poly.pdbx_seq_one_letter_code
_entity_poly.pdbx_strand_id
1 'polypeptide(L)'
;MRTLFGAFTRHPASVGESYLQHMRASFSFGGPMLLAAFAALVHGLFPFLFVKTGSTTVSRLYERMVLNRSGGALRRKPTSGRPPLT
;
A
#
# COMPACT_ATOMS: atom_id res chain seq x y z
N MET A 1 6.55 15.71 26.88
CA MET A 1 5.55 15.27 25.87
C MET A 1 5.07 16.46 25.03
N ARG A 2 5.93 17.06 24.20
CA ARG A 2 5.57 18.19 23.31
C ARG A 2 6.12 18.05 21.87
N THR A 3 6.91 17.02 21.62
CA THR A 3 7.71 16.86 20.39
C THR A 3 7.03 16.02 19.32
N LEU A 4 6.08 15.15 19.66
CA LEU A 4 5.40 14.26 18.70
C LEU A 4 4.35 15.00 17.85
N PHE A 5 3.56 15.89 18.46
CA PHE A 5 2.52 16.66 17.76
C PHE A 5 3.10 17.66 16.73
N GLY A 6 4.34 18.12 16.93
CA GLY A 6 5.01 19.07 16.04
C GLY A 6 5.57 18.47 14.75
N ALA A 7 5.71 17.14 14.67
CA ALA A 7 6.18 16.45 13.47
C ALA A 7 5.05 16.26 12.43
N PHE A 8 3.79 16.17 12.89
CA PHE A 8 2.62 15.97 12.04
C PHE A 8 2.05 17.27 11.44
N THR A 9 2.41 18.44 11.96
CA THR A 9 1.76 19.72 11.65
C THR A 9 2.62 20.70 10.84
N ARG A 10 3.93 20.48 10.71
CA ARG A 10 4.84 21.43 10.03
C ARG A 10 5.04 21.19 8.53
N HIS A 11 4.60 20.06 7.98
CA HIS A 11 4.73 19.77 6.54
C HIS A 11 3.44 19.93 5.67
N PRO A 12 2.20 19.80 6.18
CA PRO A 12 1.02 19.76 5.29
C PRO A 12 0.56 21.12 4.76
N ALA A 13 1.15 22.25 5.20
CA ALA A 13 0.77 23.57 4.71
C ALA A 13 1.44 23.96 3.36
N SER A 14 2.44 23.21 2.88
CA SER A 14 3.23 23.60 1.70
C SER A 14 2.90 22.87 0.40
N VAL A 15 1.84 22.04 0.37
CA VAL A 15 1.60 21.14 -0.78
C VAL A 15 0.16 21.09 -1.31
N GLY A 16 -0.81 21.80 -0.72
CA GLY A 16 -2.14 21.95 -1.33
C GLY A 16 -3.02 20.69 -1.40
N GLU A 17 -2.57 19.54 -0.90
CA GLU A 17 -3.40 18.36 -0.66
C GLU A 17 -3.88 18.33 0.79
N SER A 18 -5.13 17.94 1.03
CA SER A 18 -5.61 17.78 2.41
C SER A 18 -4.77 16.70 3.10
N TYR A 19 -4.31 16.97 4.33
CA TYR A 19 -3.69 15.97 5.22
C TYR A 19 -4.50 14.65 5.27
N LEU A 20 -5.82 14.75 5.10
CA LEU A 20 -6.75 13.63 4.99
C LEU A 20 -6.52 12.75 3.75
N GLN A 21 -6.11 13.31 2.61
CA GLN A 21 -5.81 12.55 1.39
C GLN A 21 -4.55 11.71 1.57
N HIS A 22 -3.49 12.30 2.15
CA HIS A 22 -2.26 11.60 2.45
C HIS A 22 -2.46 10.54 3.55
N MET A 23 -3.20 10.88 4.61
CA MET A 23 -3.66 9.90 5.60
C MET A 23 -4.42 8.76 4.93
N ARG A 24 -5.45 9.05 4.12
CA ARG A 24 -6.25 8.00 3.45
C ARG A 24 -5.39 7.08 2.61
N ALA A 25 -4.42 7.60 1.86
CA ALA A 25 -3.48 6.79 1.08
C ALA A 25 -2.67 5.84 1.99
N SER A 26 -2.04 6.35 3.05
CA SER A 26 -1.27 5.53 3.98
C SER A 26 -2.13 4.51 4.74
N PHE A 27 -3.31 4.92 5.23
CA PHE A 27 -4.25 4.06 5.96
C PHE A 27 -4.91 3.00 5.07
N SER A 28 -5.06 3.24 3.77
CA SER A 28 -5.61 2.25 2.84
C SER A 28 -4.78 0.97 2.74
N PHE A 29 -3.48 1.07 3.04
CA PHE A 29 -2.55 -0.06 3.10
C PHE A 29 -2.31 -0.53 4.54
N GLY A 30 -2.05 0.39 5.46
CA GLY A 30 -1.75 0.07 6.86
C GLY A 30 -2.93 -0.49 7.67
N GLY A 31 -4.16 -0.01 7.42
CA GLY A 31 -5.36 -0.46 8.13
C GLY A 31 -5.64 -1.95 7.93
N PRO A 32 -5.71 -2.46 6.69
CA PRO A 32 -5.86 -3.89 6.44
C PRO A 32 -4.70 -4.74 6.97
N MET A 33 -3.45 -4.23 6.97
CA MET A 33 -2.32 -4.95 7.59
C MET A 33 -2.52 -5.14 9.10
N LEU A 34 -2.93 -4.09 9.81
CA LEU A 34 -3.22 -4.16 11.25
C LEU A 34 -4.37 -5.13 11.54
N LEU A 35 -5.43 -5.10 10.73
CA LEU A 35 -6.54 -6.04 10.86
C LEU A 35 -6.10 -7.48 10.63
N ALA A 36 -5.25 -7.73 9.63
CA ALA A 36 -4.72 -9.06 9.34
C ALA A 36 -3.85 -9.59 10.49
N ALA A 37 -2.99 -8.73 11.06
CA ALA A 37 -2.17 -9.06 12.22
C ALA A 37 -3.03 -9.38 13.45
N PHE A 38 -4.02 -8.54 13.75
CA PHE A 38 -4.96 -8.78 14.84
C PHE A 38 -5.75 -10.08 14.66
N ALA A 39 -6.27 -10.32 13.45
CA ALA A 39 -6.99 -11.55 13.12
C ALA A 39 -6.10 -12.79 13.28
N ALA A 40 -4.83 -12.72 12.90
CA ALA A 40 -3.88 -13.83 13.09
C ALA A 40 -3.56 -14.10 14.57
N LEU A 41 -3.42 -13.06 15.39
CA LEU A 41 -3.22 -13.20 16.84
C LEU A 41 -4.43 -13.84 17.51
N VAL A 42 -5.65 -13.35 17.20
CA VAL A 42 -6.89 -13.94 17.74
C VAL A 42 -7.07 -15.37 17.25
N HIS A 43 -6.74 -15.67 15.99
CA HIS A 43 -6.78 -17.04 15.47
C HIS A 43 -5.79 -17.96 16.21
N GLY A 44 -4.60 -17.48 16.55
CA GLY A 44 -3.63 -18.24 17.35
C GLY A 44 -4.15 -18.60 18.75
N LEU A 45 -4.99 -17.74 19.34
CA LEU A 45 -5.64 -18.00 20.62
C LEU A 45 -6.91 -18.86 20.48
N PHE A 46 -7.67 -18.63 19.41
CA PHE A 46 -8.92 -19.32 19.10
C PHE A 46 -8.88 -19.83 17.66
N PRO A 47 -8.44 -21.08 17.43
CA PRO A 47 -8.15 -21.61 16.08
C PRO A 47 -9.38 -21.73 15.17
N PHE A 48 -10.59 -21.57 15.70
CA PHE A 48 -11.84 -21.55 14.94
C PHE A 48 -12.26 -20.14 14.47
N LEU A 49 -11.70 -19.08 15.04
CA LEU A 49 -11.98 -17.69 14.65
C LEU A 49 -11.01 -17.24 13.55
N PHE A 50 -11.49 -16.45 12.58
CA PHE A 50 -10.66 -15.78 11.55
C PHE A 50 -9.77 -16.68 10.67
N VAL A 51 -10.13 -17.95 10.49
CA VAL A 51 -9.35 -19.00 9.77
C VAL A 51 -8.77 -18.55 8.42
N LYS A 52 -9.52 -17.75 7.65
CA LYS A 52 -9.09 -17.25 6.33
C LYS A 52 -8.84 -15.75 6.29
N THR A 53 -9.14 -15.03 7.36
CA THR A 53 -9.19 -13.55 7.35
C THR A 53 -7.79 -12.95 7.23
N GLY A 54 -6.81 -13.48 7.96
CA GLY A 54 -5.43 -13.01 7.90
C GLY A 54 -4.82 -13.23 6.52
N SER A 55 -4.82 -14.48 6.05
CA SER A 55 -4.23 -14.86 4.75
C SER A 55 -4.91 -14.14 3.58
N THR A 56 -6.25 -14.09 3.54
CA THR A 56 -6.99 -13.40 2.47
C THR A 56 -6.66 -11.91 2.43
N THR A 57 -6.51 -11.26 3.58
CA THR A 57 -6.18 -9.84 3.64
C THR A 57 -4.76 -9.56 3.13
N VAL A 58 -3.79 -10.40 3.51
CA VAL A 58 -2.41 -10.31 3.02
C VAL A 58 -2.33 -10.57 1.52
N SER A 59 -3.03 -11.59 1.00
CA SER A 59 -3.10 -11.87 -0.44
C SER A 59 -3.63 -10.67 -1.24
N ARG A 60 -4.72 -10.04 -0.78
CA ARG A 60 -5.28 -8.83 -1.41
C ARG A 60 -4.30 -7.65 -1.39
N LEU A 61 -3.57 -7.47 -0.29
CA LEU A 61 -2.53 -6.42 -0.20
C LEU A 61 -1.35 -6.71 -1.14
N TYR A 62 -0.95 -7.98 -1.25
CA TYR A 62 0.09 -8.43 -2.16
C TYR A 62 -0.31 -8.20 -3.63
N GLU A 63 -1.53 -8.57 -4.02
CA GLU A 63 -2.07 -8.29 -5.35
C GLU A 63 -2.03 -6.80 -5.66
N ARG A 64 -2.46 -5.94 -4.72
CA ARG A 64 -2.40 -4.47 -4.88
C ARG A 64 -0.97 -3.99 -5.10
N MET A 65 0.02 -4.51 -4.36
CA MET A 65 1.43 -4.15 -4.56
C MET A 65 1.97 -4.58 -5.92
N VAL A 66 1.65 -5.79 -6.35
CA VAL A 66 2.11 -6.34 -7.63
C VAL A 66 1.44 -5.60 -8.80
N LEU A 67 0.12 -5.43 -8.78
CA LEU A 67 -0.62 -4.73 -9.84
C LEU A 67 -0.15 -3.28 -10.02
N ASN A 68 0.10 -2.55 -8.93
CA ASN A 68 0.66 -1.19 -9.03
C ASN A 68 2.09 -1.17 -9.59
N ARG A 69 2.87 -2.24 -9.39
CA ARG A 69 4.24 -2.35 -9.92
C ARG A 69 4.25 -2.68 -11.42
N SER A 70 3.33 -3.54 -11.87
CA SER A 70 3.24 -4.01 -13.27
C SER A 70 2.89 -2.91 -14.28
N GLY A 71 2.17 -1.86 -13.85
CA GLY A 71 1.86 -0.69 -14.69
C GLY A 71 3.08 0.18 -15.06
N GLY A 72 4.21 0.03 -14.34
CA GLY A 72 5.46 0.74 -14.65
C GLY A 72 6.30 0.05 -15.73
N ALA A 73 6.19 -1.27 -15.89
CA ALA A 73 7.00 -2.06 -16.81
C ALA A 73 6.46 -2.08 -18.25
N LEU A 74 5.18 -1.79 -18.45
CA LEU A 74 4.52 -1.84 -19.76
C LEU A 74 4.68 -0.55 -20.60
N ARG A 75 5.30 0.52 -20.08
CA ARG A 75 5.61 1.72 -20.87
C ARG A 75 6.97 1.61 -21.57
N ARG A 76 7.21 0.49 -22.25
CA ARG A 76 8.28 0.40 -23.25
C ARG A 76 7.78 1.10 -24.52
N LYS A 77 8.30 2.29 -24.81
CA LYS A 77 8.02 3.03 -26.04
C LYS A 77 8.35 2.12 -27.24
N PRO A 78 7.49 1.99 -28.28
CA PRO A 78 7.86 1.24 -29.47
C PRO A 78 9.02 1.99 -30.13
N THR A 79 10.20 1.38 -30.18
CA THR A 79 11.32 1.90 -30.97
C THR A 79 10.97 1.71 -32.44
N SER A 80 10.41 2.76 -33.07
CA SER A 80 10.41 2.84 -34.53
C SER A 80 11.84 3.16 -34.99
N GLY A 81 12.48 2.25 -35.71
CA GLY A 81 13.82 2.48 -36.24
C GLY A 81 14.23 1.37 -37.19
N ARG A 82 14.08 1.65 -38.48
CA ARG A 82 14.29 0.85 -39.70
C ARG A 82 15.66 0.12 -39.78
N PRO A 83 15.78 -1.01 -40.51
CA PRO A 83 17.03 -1.78 -40.62
C PRO A 83 18.06 -1.09 -41.54
N PRO A 84 19.39 -1.25 -41.33
CA PRO A 84 20.37 -1.02 -42.38
C PRO A 84 20.48 -2.25 -43.27
N LEU A 85 20.35 -2.01 -44.58
CA LEU A 85 20.77 -2.91 -45.65
C LEU A 85 22.30 -2.94 -45.68
N THR A 86 22.91 -4.11 -45.51
CA THR A 86 24.15 -4.56 -46.15
C THR A 86 24.36 -6.03 -45.83
#